data_AF-A0A2C5ZFM0-F1
#
_entry.id   AF-A0A2C5ZFM0-F1
#
_cell.length_a   1.000
_cell.length_b   1.000
_cell.length_c   1.000
_cell.angle_alpha   90.00
_cell.angle_beta   90.00
_cell.angle_gamma   90.00
#
_symmetry.space_group_name_H-M   'P 1'
#
loop_
_entity.id
_entity.type
_entity.pdbx_description
1 polymer ?
#
loop_
_entity_poly.entity_id
_entity_poly.type
_entity_poly.pdbx_seq_one_letter_code
_entity_poly.pdbx_strand_id
1 'polypeptide(L)'
;MLRLLAFTFSMTLWNGINSQVVNKRSVLERNDDITTLFIMEHEVRVDSINRPAPLWGDLLFDDQPFYHNLDENCPVRYRWPPGLPVYMKRKLKPRTQYVCMKLIPPDELGAVQFGCETYTFDGDGPCDVAKVAEAITDTFPTELKQTLKEEYDLTVEMLNWLLASSMLNRPEERRIQVSWFGKPFEDGRLVCWPKYPGFGPADYEDIWGFLGALFVNPETKLDAAPERFMDYPPGYINRTRFHNIEWQSYQAPRLDAVIGTSLLNLGRDKSAYALRWAVDRWAGHIGRVLFSAMYQDGAYKCPDDITCVKDTVTSCDAPIAPAGARGLLNVFRSALHQRLPFVVSWDEACERRPYGIWVAVTHNAAVHCPNAWELGYH
;
A
#
# COMPACT_ATOMS: atom_id res chain seq x y z
N MET A 1 53.32 -8.02 6.45
CA MET A 1 53.07 -7.71 7.87
C MET A 1 51.57 -7.59 8.10
N LEU A 2 50.90 -8.71 8.34
CA LEU A 2 49.48 -8.77 8.73
C LEU A 2 49.42 -8.82 10.26
N ARG A 3 48.64 -7.94 10.90
CA ARG A 3 48.24 -8.07 12.30
C ARG A 3 46.75 -8.41 12.34
N LEU A 4 46.46 -9.68 12.65
CA LEU A 4 45.16 -10.14 13.11
C LEU A 4 44.94 -9.68 14.55
N LEU A 5 43.82 -9.03 14.82
CA LEU A 5 43.29 -8.79 16.15
C LEU A 5 42.10 -9.73 16.36
N ALA A 6 42.29 -10.73 17.24
CA ALA A 6 41.23 -11.60 17.72
C ALA A 6 40.57 -10.96 18.94
N PHE A 7 39.27 -10.73 18.87
CA PHE A 7 38.44 -10.34 20.02
C PHE A 7 37.84 -11.60 20.65
N THR A 8 38.22 -11.87 21.89
CA THR A 8 37.62 -12.88 22.76
C THR A 8 36.46 -12.25 23.54
N PHE A 9 35.25 -12.78 23.39
CA PHE A 9 34.09 -12.41 24.21
C PHE A 9 33.93 -13.42 25.35
N SER A 10 33.90 -12.91 26.59
CA SER A 10 33.66 -13.67 27.82
C SER A 10 32.17 -13.69 28.11
N MET A 11 31.58 -14.89 28.20
CA MET A 11 30.20 -15.10 28.67
C MET A 11 30.19 -15.21 30.19
N THR A 12 29.49 -14.30 30.85
CA THR A 12 29.20 -14.39 32.29
C THR A 12 27.78 -14.92 32.48
N LEU A 13 27.67 -15.98 33.28
CA LEU A 13 26.45 -16.64 33.71
C LEU A 13 25.50 -15.70 34.46
N TRP A 14 24.19 -15.80 34.17
CA TRP A 14 23.14 -15.35 35.06
C TRP A 14 22.11 -16.47 35.26
N ASN A 15 21.87 -16.82 36.52
CA ASN A 15 21.01 -17.90 36.97
C ASN A 15 19.58 -17.41 37.24
N GLY A 16 18.62 -18.27 36.92
CA GLY A 16 17.53 -18.59 37.84
C GLY A 16 16.15 -18.02 37.53
N ILE A 17 15.34 -18.77 36.79
CA ILE A 17 13.88 -18.84 37.02
C ILE A 17 13.44 -20.31 36.90
N ASN A 18 12.87 -20.82 37.99
CA ASN A 18 12.23 -22.12 38.10
C ASN A 18 10.96 -22.17 37.24
N SER A 19 10.89 -23.10 36.29
CA SER A 19 9.63 -23.61 35.77
C SER A 19 9.61 -25.13 35.89
N GLN A 20 8.60 -25.65 36.59
CA GLN A 20 8.38 -27.08 36.73
C GLN A 20 7.91 -27.64 35.38
N VAL A 21 8.80 -28.37 34.70
CA VAL A 21 8.45 -29.16 33.52
C VAL A 21 7.94 -30.52 34.02
N VAL A 22 6.63 -30.73 33.93
CA VAL A 22 6.02 -32.05 34.08
C VAL A 22 6.39 -32.86 32.84
N ASN A 23 7.33 -33.79 33.03
CA ASN A 23 7.79 -34.72 32.01
C ASN A 23 6.73 -35.82 31.82
N LYS A 24 5.93 -35.76 30.75
CA LYS A 24 5.15 -36.90 30.26
C LYS A 24 5.80 -37.43 28.98
N ARG A 25 6.42 -38.60 29.10
CA ARG A 25 6.87 -39.45 27.99
C ARG A 25 5.67 -39.77 27.08
N SER A 26 5.77 -39.44 25.80
CA SER A 26 5.01 -40.11 24.74
C SER A 26 5.91 -41.16 24.10
N VAL A 27 5.46 -42.40 24.14
CA VAL A 27 6.02 -43.53 23.39
C VAL A 27 5.51 -43.39 21.95
N LEU A 28 6.43 -43.28 21.00
CA LEU A 28 6.14 -43.32 19.57
C LEU A 28 6.15 -44.77 19.12
N GLU A 29 4.98 -45.40 19.05
CA GLU A 29 4.78 -46.60 18.23
C GLU A 29 4.45 -46.18 16.81
N ARG A 30 5.22 -46.73 15.87
CA ARG A 30 5.13 -46.48 14.44
C ARG A 30 4.12 -47.48 13.87
N ASN A 31 2.98 -47.01 13.41
CA ASN A 31 2.09 -47.77 12.54
C ASN A 31 1.63 -46.87 11.40
N ASP A 32 1.79 -47.39 10.19
CA ASP A 32 1.39 -46.78 8.93
C ASP A 32 -0.14 -46.76 8.85
N ASP A 33 -0.72 -45.56 8.81
CA ASP A 33 -1.94 -45.17 8.07
C ASP A 33 -2.63 -43.96 8.75
N ILE A 34 -2.86 -42.91 7.95
CA ILE A 34 -3.77 -41.77 8.17
C ILE A 34 -3.55 -40.98 9.48
N THR A 35 -2.73 -39.94 9.41
CA THR A 35 -2.64 -38.92 10.47
C THR A 35 -3.82 -37.93 10.38
N THR A 36 -4.93 -38.25 11.05
CA THR A 36 -5.98 -37.27 11.35
C THR A 36 -5.53 -36.43 12.55
N LEU A 37 -5.17 -35.17 12.31
CA LEU A 37 -4.78 -34.22 13.35
C LEU A 37 -6.04 -33.72 14.09
N PHE A 38 -6.33 -34.29 15.27
CA PHE A 38 -7.32 -33.73 16.18
C PHE A 38 -6.70 -32.53 16.92
N ILE A 39 -7.15 -31.32 16.59
CA ILE A 39 -6.87 -30.13 17.40
C ILE A 39 -7.89 -30.12 18.53
N MET A 40 -7.44 -30.36 19.77
CA MET A 40 -8.27 -30.13 20.96
C MET A 40 -8.45 -28.62 21.14
N GLU A 41 -9.63 -28.11 20.81
CA GLU A 41 -10.07 -26.77 21.21
C GLU A 41 -10.17 -26.73 22.74
N HIS A 42 -9.32 -25.94 23.38
CA HIS A 42 -9.52 -25.56 24.78
C HIS A 42 -10.39 -24.31 24.79
N GLU A 43 -11.63 -24.43 25.28
CA GLU A 43 -12.45 -23.29 25.68
C GLU A 43 -11.75 -22.59 26.87
N VAL A 44 -11.03 -21.51 26.58
CA VAL A 44 -10.56 -20.59 27.62
C VAL A 44 -11.73 -19.66 27.96
N ARG A 45 -12.43 -19.98 29.04
CA ARG A 45 -13.43 -19.09 29.63
C ARG A 45 -12.72 -17.91 30.30
N VAL A 46 -12.73 -16.76 29.63
CA VAL A 46 -12.17 -15.51 30.17
C VAL A 46 -13.29 -14.79 30.91
N ASP A 47 -13.47 -15.12 32.19
CA ASP A 47 -14.38 -14.40 33.07
C ASP A 47 -13.70 -13.12 33.59
N SER A 48 -14.30 -11.97 33.26
CA SER A 48 -14.18 -10.67 33.96
C SER A 48 -12.80 -9.98 34.02
N ILE A 49 -12.46 -9.23 32.97
CA ILE A 49 -11.69 -7.99 33.09
C ILE A 49 -12.46 -6.90 32.34
N ASN A 50 -13.22 -6.08 33.08
CA ASN A 50 -14.05 -4.98 32.54
C ASN A 50 -13.26 -3.73 32.15
N ARG A 51 -11.98 -3.89 31.79
CA ARG A 51 -11.23 -2.88 31.06
C ARG A 51 -10.66 -3.58 29.82
N PRO A 52 -11.01 -3.16 28.60
CA PRO A 52 -10.29 -3.65 27.44
C PRO A 52 -8.81 -3.41 27.69
N ALA A 53 -7.98 -4.45 27.57
CA ALA A 53 -6.54 -4.28 27.58
C ALA A 53 -6.19 -3.14 26.61
N PRO A 54 -5.24 -2.25 26.95
CA PRO A 54 -4.85 -1.19 26.03
C PRO A 54 -4.60 -1.82 24.65
N LEU A 55 -5.23 -1.24 23.62
CA LEU A 55 -5.22 -1.78 22.25
C LEU A 55 -3.84 -1.67 21.59
N TRP A 56 -2.91 -1.06 22.30
CA TRP A 56 -1.51 -0.86 21.97
C TRP A 56 -0.72 -2.12 22.35
N GLY A 57 0.17 -2.56 21.45
CA GLY A 57 0.98 -3.75 21.74
C GLY A 57 2.15 -3.34 22.62
N ASP A 58 2.49 -4.16 23.63
CA ASP A 58 3.50 -4.09 24.72
C ASP A 58 4.87 -3.38 24.51
N LEU A 59 5.06 -2.57 23.47
CA LEU A 59 6.28 -1.89 23.12
C LEU A 59 6.23 -0.47 23.66
N LEU A 60 6.79 -0.23 24.86
CA LEU A 60 7.52 0.95 25.40
C LEU A 60 7.21 2.42 24.97
N PHE A 61 6.25 2.66 24.08
CA PHE A 61 5.86 3.94 23.49
C PHE A 61 4.40 4.30 23.88
N ASP A 62 3.78 3.48 24.73
CA ASP A 62 2.32 3.27 24.85
C ASP A 62 1.55 4.21 25.77
N ASP A 63 2.17 5.25 26.31
CA ASP A 63 1.47 6.21 27.18
C ASP A 63 1.61 7.66 26.73
N GLN A 64 1.89 7.88 25.44
CA GLN A 64 1.89 9.25 24.93
C GLN A 64 0.45 9.79 24.88
N PRO A 65 0.18 10.98 25.45
CA PRO A 65 -1.17 11.55 25.53
C PRO A 65 -1.91 11.65 24.20
N PHE A 66 -1.18 11.77 23.08
CA PHE A 66 -1.79 11.87 21.77
C PHE A 66 -2.43 10.55 21.28
N TYR A 67 -1.90 9.39 21.71
CA TYR A 67 -2.50 8.09 21.35
C TYR A 67 -3.84 7.88 22.05
N HIS A 68 -3.93 8.26 23.33
CA HIS A 68 -5.20 8.28 24.06
C HIS A 68 -6.21 9.23 23.43
N ASN A 69 -5.75 10.40 22.97
CA ASN A 69 -6.62 11.34 22.28
C ASN A 69 -7.20 10.76 20.97
N LEU A 70 -6.41 9.99 20.22
CA LEU A 70 -6.89 9.25 19.06
C LEU A 70 -7.82 8.08 19.42
N ASP A 71 -7.72 7.48 20.61
CA ASP A 71 -8.69 6.49 21.08
C ASP A 71 -10.06 7.10 21.29
N GLU A 72 -10.09 8.30 21.88
CA GLU A 72 -11.31 9.00 22.20
C GLU A 72 -11.99 9.59 20.96
N ASN A 73 -11.21 10.07 20.00
CA ASN A 73 -11.71 10.82 18.83
C ASN A 73 -11.64 10.08 17.50
N CYS A 74 -11.21 8.80 17.49
CA CYS A 74 -11.33 7.94 16.33
C CYS A 74 -12.19 6.72 16.67
N PRO A 75 -13.38 6.57 16.06
CA PRO A 75 -14.26 5.43 16.29
C PRO A 75 -13.52 4.09 16.26
N VAL A 76 -13.73 3.27 17.29
CA VAL A 76 -13.10 1.94 17.44
C VAL A 76 -13.32 1.05 16.21
N ARG A 77 -14.44 1.23 15.50
CA ARG A 77 -14.77 0.53 14.25
C ARG A 77 -13.80 0.81 13.10
N TYR A 78 -13.04 1.90 13.14
CA TYR A 78 -12.01 2.22 12.14
C TYR A 78 -10.71 1.45 12.41
N ARG A 79 -10.60 0.77 13.55
CA ARG A 79 -9.45 -0.01 13.97
C ARG A 79 -9.75 -1.49 13.85
N TRP A 80 -8.73 -2.28 13.53
CA TRP A 80 -8.91 -3.70 13.26
C TRP A 80 -8.00 -4.63 14.09
N PRO A 81 -8.55 -5.75 14.57
CA PRO A 81 -9.83 -5.89 15.27
C PRO A 81 -9.65 -5.48 16.74
N PRO A 82 -10.69 -4.96 17.40
CA PRO A 82 -10.66 -4.78 18.85
C PRO A 82 -10.48 -6.15 19.53
N GLY A 83 -9.55 -6.25 20.48
CA GLY A 83 -9.43 -7.43 21.37
C GLY A 83 -8.82 -8.72 20.79
N LEU A 84 -8.37 -8.75 19.52
CA LEU A 84 -7.70 -9.95 18.98
C LEU A 84 -6.17 -9.92 19.19
N PRO A 85 -5.53 -11.03 19.67
CA PRO A 85 -4.09 -11.12 19.86
C PRO A 85 -3.31 -10.87 18.56
N VAL A 86 -2.24 -10.07 18.63
CA VAL A 86 -1.41 -9.70 17.47
C VAL A 86 -0.87 -10.91 16.71
N TYR A 87 -0.64 -12.04 17.39
CA TYR A 87 -0.03 -13.24 16.82
C TYR A 87 -0.99 -14.08 15.93
N MET A 88 -2.30 -14.16 16.24
CA MET A 88 -3.27 -14.84 15.37
C MET A 88 -3.45 -14.11 14.02
N LYS A 89 -3.06 -12.83 13.95
CA LYS A 89 -3.24 -11.93 12.80
C LYS A 89 -2.30 -12.22 11.62
N ARG A 90 -1.28 -13.08 11.76
CA ARG A 90 -0.34 -13.40 10.66
C ARG A 90 -0.91 -14.41 9.64
N LYS A 91 -1.77 -15.33 10.09
CA LYS A 91 -2.44 -16.30 9.20
C LYS A 91 -3.65 -15.71 8.45
N LEU A 92 -4.16 -14.56 8.89
CA LEU A 92 -5.34 -13.86 8.35
C LEU A 92 -4.97 -12.57 7.60
N LYS A 93 -3.81 -12.50 6.93
CA LYS A 93 -3.49 -11.36 6.02
C LYS A 93 -3.70 -11.74 4.54
N PRO A 94 -4.94 -11.93 4.07
CA PRO A 94 -5.17 -12.17 2.64
C PRO A 94 -4.69 -10.99 1.79
N ARG A 95 -4.75 -9.74 2.29
CA ARG A 95 -4.42 -8.53 1.53
C ARG A 95 -2.92 -8.28 1.26
N THR A 96 -2.01 -8.99 1.94
CA THR A 96 -0.55 -8.92 1.63
C THR A 96 -0.06 -10.11 0.81
N GLN A 97 -0.97 -10.92 0.27
CA GLN A 97 -0.60 -12.02 -0.62
C GLN A 97 -0.39 -11.49 -2.02
N TYR A 98 0.72 -11.87 -2.62
CA TYR A 98 1.05 -11.54 -4.01
C TYR A 98 0.91 -12.78 -4.87
N VAL A 99 0.27 -12.62 -6.03
CA VAL A 99 0.33 -13.58 -7.12
C VAL A 99 1.42 -13.10 -8.06
N CYS A 100 2.28 -14.01 -8.50
CA CYS A 100 3.42 -13.69 -9.36
C CYS A 100 3.42 -14.62 -10.56
N MET A 101 3.37 -14.06 -11.76
CA MET A 101 3.36 -14.81 -13.02
C MET A 101 4.09 -14.05 -14.10
N LYS A 102 4.57 -14.78 -15.10
CA LYS A 102 5.17 -14.16 -16.29
C LYS A 102 4.06 -13.57 -17.15
N LEU A 103 4.29 -12.38 -17.67
CA LEU A 103 3.53 -11.90 -18.82
C LEU A 103 3.85 -12.80 -20.01
N ILE A 104 2.83 -13.10 -20.82
CA ILE A 104 2.95 -13.93 -22.02
C ILE A 104 3.72 -13.12 -23.06
N PRO A 105 4.83 -13.63 -23.60
CA PRO A 105 5.59 -12.94 -24.63
C PRO A 105 4.76 -12.69 -25.91
N PRO A 106 4.83 -11.49 -26.52
CA PRO A 106 4.14 -11.19 -27.77
C PRO A 106 4.41 -12.12 -28.94
N ASP A 107 5.61 -12.69 -29.03
CA ASP A 107 6.01 -13.63 -30.07
C ASP A 107 5.26 -14.96 -29.96
N GLU A 108 4.91 -15.39 -28.74
CA GLU A 108 4.04 -16.55 -28.52
C GLU A 108 2.58 -16.29 -28.94
N LEU A 109 2.16 -15.01 -28.92
CA LEU A 109 0.80 -14.59 -29.27
C LEU A 109 0.60 -14.35 -30.77
N GLY A 110 1.67 -14.42 -31.57
CA GLY A 110 1.59 -14.45 -33.02
C GLY A 110 1.26 -13.12 -33.73
N ALA A 111 1.11 -11.97 -33.04
CA ALA A 111 0.98 -10.67 -33.71
C ALA A 111 1.10 -9.42 -32.79
N VAL A 112 1.37 -8.28 -33.47
CA VAL A 112 1.44 -6.85 -33.07
C VAL A 112 2.83 -6.33 -32.68
N GLN A 113 3.32 -5.35 -33.45
CA GLN A 113 4.52 -4.59 -33.13
C GLN A 113 4.20 -3.55 -32.05
N PHE A 114 4.74 -3.72 -30.85
CA PHE A 114 4.75 -2.71 -29.78
C PHE A 114 5.69 -1.52 -30.08
N GLY A 115 6.29 -1.49 -31.27
CA GLY A 115 7.32 -0.55 -31.72
C GLY A 115 6.81 0.54 -32.65
N CYS A 116 5.59 1.02 -32.46
CA CYS A 116 5.01 2.07 -33.30
C CYS A 116 5.62 3.44 -32.99
N GLU A 117 5.94 4.20 -34.05
CA GLU A 117 6.36 5.61 -33.91
C GLU A 117 5.16 6.50 -33.56
N THR A 118 4.00 6.23 -34.15
CA THR A 118 2.72 6.91 -33.89
C THR A 118 1.58 5.90 -33.77
N TYR A 119 0.63 6.16 -32.89
CA TYR A 119 -0.58 5.35 -32.72
C TYR A 119 -1.79 6.10 -33.29
N THR A 120 -2.65 5.42 -34.03
CA THR A 120 -3.83 6.03 -34.67
C THR A 120 -5.10 5.23 -34.39
N PHE A 121 -6.27 5.82 -34.69
CA PHE A 121 -7.58 5.15 -34.64
C PHE A 121 -8.01 4.60 -36.02
N ASP A 122 -7.10 4.57 -37.00
CA ASP A 122 -7.48 4.35 -38.40
C ASP A 122 -7.86 2.90 -38.72
N GLY A 123 -7.97 2.00 -37.72
CA GLY A 123 -8.60 0.68 -37.81
C GLY A 123 -7.80 -0.39 -38.57
N ASP A 124 -6.98 0.01 -39.53
CA ASP A 124 -6.43 -0.91 -40.53
C ASP A 124 -4.93 -1.19 -40.33
N GLY A 125 -4.21 -0.36 -39.58
CA GLY A 125 -2.77 -0.51 -39.33
C GLY A 125 -2.41 -1.40 -38.13
N PRO A 126 -1.15 -1.88 -38.02
CA PRO A 126 -0.63 -2.57 -36.83
C PRO A 126 -0.44 -1.63 -35.62
N CYS A 127 -0.47 -0.31 -35.85
CA CYS A 127 -0.39 0.73 -34.84
C CYS A 127 -1.75 1.32 -34.46
N ASP A 128 -2.82 0.61 -34.82
CA ASP A 128 -4.16 0.93 -34.36
C ASP A 128 -4.25 0.74 -32.83
N VAL A 129 -4.79 1.75 -32.13
CA VAL A 129 -4.84 1.75 -30.66
C VAL A 129 -5.66 0.61 -30.08
N ALA A 130 -6.69 0.13 -30.79
CA ALA A 130 -7.51 -0.99 -30.32
C ALA A 130 -6.73 -2.31 -30.44
N LYS A 131 -6.02 -2.53 -31.55
CA LYS A 131 -5.15 -3.71 -31.73
C LYS A 131 -4.00 -3.73 -30.73
N VAL A 132 -3.40 -2.58 -30.44
CA VAL A 132 -2.34 -2.46 -29.43
C VAL A 132 -2.88 -2.75 -28.03
N ALA A 133 -4.08 -2.24 -27.70
CA ALA A 133 -4.72 -2.51 -26.42
C ALA A 133 -5.07 -4.00 -26.25
N GLU A 134 -5.60 -4.64 -27.29
CA GLU A 134 -5.85 -6.08 -27.33
C GLU A 134 -4.56 -6.88 -27.12
N ALA A 135 -3.50 -6.55 -27.86
CA ALA A 135 -2.21 -7.21 -27.71
C ALA A 135 -1.63 -7.07 -26.30
N ILE A 136 -1.76 -5.90 -25.65
CA ILE A 136 -1.34 -5.72 -24.25
C ILE A 136 -2.15 -6.65 -23.34
N THR A 137 -3.48 -6.64 -23.45
CA THR A 137 -4.33 -7.49 -22.61
C THR A 137 -4.04 -8.97 -22.83
N ASP A 138 -3.68 -9.38 -24.05
CA ASP A 138 -3.30 -10.76 -24.35
C ASP A 138 -2.00 -11.18 -23.66
N THR A 139 -1.07 -10.25 -23.39
CA THR A 139 0.12 -10.54 -22.57
C THR A 139 -0.23 -10.87 -21.11
N PHE A 140 -1.43 -10.56 -20.62
CA PHE A 140 -1.79 -10.78 -19.22
C PHE A 140 -2.10 -12.27 -18.97
N PRO A 141 -1.51 -12.87 -17.92
CA PRO A 141 -1.86 -14.24 -17.53
C PRO A 141 -3.32 -14.32 -17.08
N THR A 142 -3.92 -15.50 -17.23
CA THR A 142 -5.33 -15.77 -16.91
C THR A 142 -5.70 -15.33 -15.49
N GLU A 143 -4.82 -15.56 -14.53
CA GLU A 143 -5.01 -15.24 -13.12
C GLU A 143 -5.02 -13.73 -12.86
N LEU A 144 -4.25 -12.96 -13.63
CA LEU A 144 -4.32 -11.49 -13.58
C LEU A 144 -5.65 -11.02 -14.16
N LYS A 145 -6.06 -11.54 -15.33
CA LYS A 145 -7.36 -11.24 -15.94
C LYS A 145 -8.52 -11.58 -14.98
N GLN A 146 -8.43 -12.71 -14.29
CA GLN A 146 -9.40 -13.13 -13.28
C GLN A 146 -9.42 -12.16 -12.08
N THR A 147 -8.25 -11.78 -11.55
CA THR A 147 -8.15 -10.80 -10.46
C THR A 147 -8.78 -9.46 -10.88
N LEU A 148 -8.48 -8.98 -12.10
CA LEU A 148 -9.02 -7.73 -12.63
C LEU A 148 -10.55 -7.77 -12.75
N LYS A 149 -11.10 -8.90 -13.20
CA LYS A 149 -12.54 -9.11 -13.30
C LYS A 149 -13.21 -9.22 -11.94
N GLU A 150 -12.67 -10.01 -11.02
CA GLU A 150 -13.30 -10.33 -9.73
C GLU A 150 -13.26 -9.14 -8.76
N GLU A 151 -12.14 -8.42 -8.71
CA GLU A 151 -11.95 -7.33 -7.73
C GLU A 151 -12.40 -5.96 -8.26
N TYR A 152 -12.49 -5.78 -9.58
CA TYR A 152 -12.75 -4.47 -10.20
C TYR A 152 -13.83 -4.46 -11.29
N ASP A 153 -14.44 -5.59 -11.58
CA ASP A 153 -15.42 -5.74 -12.68
C ASP A 153 -14.84 -5.31 -14.06
N LEU A 154 -13.53 -5.47 -14.24
CA LEU A 154 -12.85 -5.16 -15.50
C LEU A 154 -12.85 -6.39 -16.41
N THR A 155 -13.78 -6.45 -17.36
CA THR A 155 -13.73 -7.44 -18.45
C THR A 155 -12.58 -7.15 -19.41
N VAL A 156 -12.21 -8.13 -20.23
CA VAL A 156 -11.17 -7.96 -21.26
C VAL A 156 -11.56 -6.86 -22.25
N GLU A 157 -12.83 -6.80 -22.63
CA GLU A 157 -13.36 -5.79 -23.55
C GLU A 157 -13.29 -4.38 -22.94
N MET A 158 -13.66 -4.25 -21.66
CA MET A 158 -13.56 -2.98 -20.93
C MET A 158 -12.10 -2.53 -20.79
N LEU A 159 -11.20 -3.47 -20.48
CA LEU A 159 -9.77 -3.20 -20.37
C LEU A 159 -9.18 -2.73 -21.71
N ASN A 160 -9.50 -3.40 -22.82
CA ASN A 160 -9.10 -3.00 -24.17
C ASN A 160 -9.59 -1.58 -24.49
N TRP A 161 -10.86 -1.29 -24.20
CA TRP A 161 -11.44 0.02 -24.43
C TRP A 161 -10.75 1.12 -23.59
N LEU A 162 -10.50 0.87 -22.30
CA LEU A 162 -9.83 1.82 -21.41
C LEU A 162 -8.38 2.07 -21.85
N LEU A 163 -7.65 1.03 -22.25
CA LEU A 163 -6.27 1.15 -22.75
C LEU A 163 -6.22 1.96 -24.05
N ALA A 164 -7.10 1.65 -25.00
CA ALA A 164 -7.16 2.33 -26.30
C ALA A 164 -7.59 3.80 -26.16
N SER A 165 -8.67 4.06 -25.43
CA SER A 165 -9.22 5.42 -25.25
C SER A 165 -8.26 6.38 -24.55
N SER A 166 -7.41 5.87 -23.66
CA SER A 166 -6.42 6.67 -22.92
C SER A 166 -5.06 6.78 -23.60
N MET A 167 -4.84 6.13 -24.74
CA MET A 167 -3.57 6.11 -25.47
C MET A 167 -3.20 7.49 -26.05
N LEU A 168 -4.21 8.27 -26.49
CA LEU A 168 -3.95 9.56 -27.16
C LEU A 168 -3.75 10.74 -26.21
N ASN A 169 -4.14 10.62 -24.95
CA ASN A 169 -4.06 11.72 -23.99
C ASN A 169 -2.60 12.06 -23.63
N ARG A 170 -1.70 11.08 -23.72
CA ARG A 170 -0.32 11.13 -23.22
C ARG A 170 0.64 10.36 -24.14
N PRO A 171 0.74 10.69 -25.43
CA PRO A 171 1.31 9.81 -26.46
C PRO A 171 2.77 9.40 -26.18
N GLU A 172 3.59 10.30 -25.65
CA GLU A 172 5.00 9.99 -25.34
C GLU A 172 5.13 8.98 -24.18
N GLU A 173 4.40 9.20 -23.09
CA GLU A 173 4.39 8.33 -21.92
C GLU A 173 3.81 6.96 -22.28
N ARG A 174 2.75 6.95 -23.08
CA ARG A 174 2.08 5.75 -23.59
C ARG A 174 2.98 4.93 -24.48
N ARG A 175 3.76 5.56 -25.35
CA ARG A 175 4.77 4.84 -26.15
C ARG A 175 5.75 4.07 -25.26
N ILE A 176 6.20 4.66 -24.16
CA ILE A 176 7.10 3.99 -23.21
C ILE A 176 6.38 2.83 -22.54
N GLN A 177 5.14 3.02 -22.07
CA GLN A 177 4.34 1.98 -21.42
C GLN A 177 4.01 0.82 -22.37
N VAL A 178 3.61 1.08 -23.61
CA VAL A 178 3.41 0.06 -24.66
C VAL A 178 4.71 -0.70 -24.90
N SER A 179 5.84 0.02 -25.05
CA SER A 179 7.14 -0.64 -25.23
C SER A 179 7.55 -1.51 -24.03
N TRP A 180 7.06 -1.21 -22.83
CA TRP A 180 7.34 -1.99 -21.63
C TRP A 180 6.67 -3.36 -21.69
N PHE A 181 5.42 -3.43 -22.16
CA PHE A 181 4.73 -4.70 -22.45
C PHE A 181 5.35 -5.45 -23.63
N GLY A 182 5.81 -4.69 -24.64
CA GLY A 182 6.49 -5.23 -25.83
C GLY A 182 7.93 -5.68 -25.63
N LYS A 183 8.55 -5.37 -24.49
CA LYS A 183 9.89 -5.84 -24.11
C LYS A 183 9.81 -6.88 -22.98
N PRO A 184 9.19 -8.05 -23.19
CA PRO A 184 9.57 -9.19 -22.38
C PRO A 184 11.03 -9.51 -22.67
N PHE A 185 11.79 -9.81 -21.62
CA PHE A 185 13.03 -10.58 -21.79
C PHE A 185 12.67 -11.90 -22.48
N GLU A 186 13.63 -12.58 -23.11
CA GLU A 186 13.44 -13.83 -23.88
C GLU A 186 12.58 -14.90 -23.16
N ASP A 187 12.44 -14.79 -21.83
CA ASP A 187 11.67 -15.69 -20.96
C ASP A 187 10.33 -15.12 -20.44
N GLY A 188 9.86 -13.96 -20.90
CA GLY A 188 8.71 -13.24 -20.33
C GLY A 188 9.05 -12.44 -19.06
N ARG A 189 8.40 -11.29 -18.86
CA ARG A 189 8.61 -10.46 -17.66
C ARG A 189 7.81 -11.03 -16.49
N LEU A 190 8.48 -11.45 -15.43
CA LEU A 190 7.83 -11.84 -14.18
C LEU A 190 7.28 -10.59 -13.46
N VAL A 191 5.97 -10.55 -13.28
CA VAL A 191 5.29 -9.48 -12.54
C VAL A 191 4.56 -10.07 -11.34
N CYS A 192 4.48 -9.32 -10.25
CA CYS A 192 3.60 -9.65 -9.13
C CYS A 192 2.50 -8.60 -8.98
N TRP A 193 1.36 -8.99 -8.42
CA TRP A 193 0.30 -8.08 -8.02
C TRP A 193 -0.37 -8.58 -6.73
N PRO A 194 -0.94 -7.69 -5.91
CA PRO A 194 -1.67 -8.11 -4.72
C PRO A 194 -2.94 -8.86 -5.12
N LYS A 195 -3.28 -9.93 -4.39
CA LYS A 195 -4.51 -10.71 -4.63
C LYS A 195 -5.78 -9.89 -4.34
N TYR A 196 -5.70 -8.99 -3.37
CA TYR A 196 -6.80 -8.11 -2.95
C TYR A 196 -6.26 -6.68 -2.78
N PRO A 197 -6.04 -5.92 -3.85
CA PRO A 197 -5.46 -4.60 -3.73
C PRO A 197 -6.47 -3.64 -3.10
N GLY A 198 -6.03 -2.82 -2.14
CA GLY A 198 -6.87 -1.83 -1.47
C GLY A 198 -7.09 -0.54 -2.28
N PHE A 199 -7.06 -0.61 -3.60
CA PHE A 199 -7.21 0.51 -4.54
C PHE A 199 -7.73 0.00 -5.87
N GLY A 200 -8.37 0.86 -6.67
CA GLY A 200 -8.96 0.52 -7.96
C GLY A 200 -8.64 1.52 -9.07
N PRO A 201 -9.17 1.29 -10.29
CA PRO A 201 -8.91 2.15 -11.45
C PRO A 201 -9.30 3.60 -11.25
N ALA A 202 -10.41 3.86 -10.52
CA ALA A 202 -10.91 5.20 -10.27
C ALA A 202 -9.98 6.08 -9.44
N ASP A 203 -9.04 5.47 -8.70
CA ASP A 203 -8.02 6.18 -7.91
C ASP A 203 -6.90 6.77 -8.78
N TYR A 204 -6.94 6.55 -10.10
CA TYR A 204 -5.96 7.03 -11.07
C TYR A 204 -6.66 7.81 -12.18
N GLU A 205 -5.91 8.69 -12.84
CA GLU A 205 -6.45 9.46 -13.98
C GLU A 205 -6.82 8.55 -15.16
N ASP A 206 -6.19 7.38 -15.27
CA ASP A 206 -6.41 6.41 -16.33
C ASP A 206 -5.98 4.99 -15.93
N ILE A 207 -6.33 4.03 -16.78
CA ILE A 207 -6.05 2.61 -16.56
C ILE A 207 -4.54 2.28 -16.54
N TRP A 208 -3.69 3.06 -17.20
CA TRP A 208 -2.26 2.79 -17.26
C TRP A 208 -1.57 3.15 -15.95
N GLY A 209 -2.01 4.23 -15.30
CA GLY A 209 -1.57 4.56 -13.95
C GLY A 209 -2.00 3.52 -12.94
N PHE A 210 -3.22 3.00 -13.07
CA PHE A 210 -3.69 1.88 -12.27
C PHE A 210 -2.82 0.63 -12.46
N LEU A 211 -2.52 0.22 -13.70
CA LEU A 211 -1.63 -0.92 -13.98
C LEU A 211 -0.22 -0.69 -13.44
N GLY A 212 0.32 0.52 -13.58
CA GLY A 212 1.64 0.89 -13.04
C GLY A 212 1.73 0.90 -11.51
N ALA A 213 0.60 1.04 -10.83
CA ALA A 213 0.50 0.84 -9.39
C ALA A 213 0.25 -0.62 -9.02
N LEU A 214 -0.49 -1.36 -9.84
CA LEU A 214 -0.82 -2.77 -9.62
C LEU A 214 0.42 -3.67 -9.73
N PHE A 215 1.31 -3.40 -10.69
CA PHE A 215 2.51 -4.21 -10.91
C PHE A 215 3.62 -3.92 -9.91
N VAL A 216 4.07 -5.00 -9.28
CA VAL A 216 5.11 -5.03 -8.25
C VAL A 216 6.31 -5.81 -8.76
N ASN A 217 7.51 -5.31 -8.46
CA ASN A 217 8.75 -6.02 -8.73
C ASN A 217 8.82 -7.29 -7.85
N PRO A 218 8.91 -8.50 -8.45
CA PRO A 218 8.92 -9.77 -7.73
C PRO A 218 10.03 -9.91 -6.68
N GLU A 219 11.17 -9.22 -6.86
CA GLU A 219 12.32 -9.28 -5.96
C GLU A 219 12.05 -8.58 -4.63
N THR A 220 11.17 -7.59 -4.62
CA THR A 220 10.90 -6.71 -3.46
C THR A 220 9.54 -6.97 -2.82
N LYS A 221 8.79 -7.98 -3.29
CA LYS A 221 7.42 -8.29 -2.80
C LYS A 221 7.32 -8.57 -1.29
N LEU A 222 8.44 -8.93 -0.64
CA LEU A 222 8.50 -9.20 0.80
C LEU A 222 9.03 -8.02 1.62
N ASP A 223 9.36 -6.91 0.98
CA ASP A 223 9.84 -5.69 1.64
C ASP A 223 8.72 -4.99 2.40
N ALA A 224 9.10 -3.98 3.19
CA ALA A 224 8.17 -3.19 3.98
C ALA A 224 7.08 -2.53 3.11
N ALA A 225 7.53 -1.96 1.99
CA ALA A 225 6.74 -1.49 0.87
C ALA A 225 7.43 -2.01 -0.39
N PRO A 226 6.81 -2.92 -1.16
CA PRO A 226 7.40 -3.43 -2.39
C PRO A 226 7.65 -2.33 -3.40
N GLU A 227 8.62 -2.54 -4.28
CA GLU A 227 8.99 -1.59 -5.31
C GLU A 227 8.23 -1.82 -6.61
N ARG A 228 8.05 -0.73 -7.36
CA ARG A 228 7.51 -0.76 -8.72
C ARG A 228 8.61 -1.08 -9.73
N PHE A 229 8.19 -1.31 -10.95
CA PHE A 229 9.08 -1.24 -12.11
C PHE A 229 9.42 0.23 -12.41
N MET A 230 10.67 0.61 -12.19
CA MET A 230 11.12 2.00 -12.41
C MET A 230 11.18 2.36 -13.91
N ASP A 231 11.31 1.35 -14.77
CA ASP A 231 11.25 1.46 -16.23
C ASP A 231 9.82 1.55 -16.78
N TYR A 232 8.79 1.36 -15.94
CA TYR A 232 7.40 1.65 -16.27
C TYR A 232 7.00 3.04 -15.75
N PRO A 233 6.51 3.95 -16.61
CA PRO A 233 5.99 5.25 -16.18
C PRO A 233 4.86 5.11 -15.14
N PRO A 234 4.95 5.76 -13.96
CA PRO A 234 4.13 5.46 -12.79
C PRO A 234 2.64 5.80 -12.91
N GLY A 235 2.27 6.65 -13.86
CA GLY A 235 0.94 7.26 -13.98
C GLY A 235 0.58 8.20 -12.83
N TYR A 236 -0.62 8.77 -12.90
CA TYR A 236 -1.07 9.87 -12.04
C TYR A 236 -2.30 9.46 -11.22
N ILE A 237 -2.36 9.94 -9.98
CA ILE A 237 -3.51 9.73 -9.10
C ILE A 237 -4.66 10.66 -9.49
N ASN A 238 -5.89 10.20 -9.27
CA ASN A 238 -7.07 11.03 -9.50
C ASN A 238 -7.35 11.96 -8.31
N ARG A 239 -6.85 13.18 -8.38
CA ARG A 239 -7.00 14.20 -7.30
C ARG A 239 -8.43 14.62 -7.00
N THR A 240 -9.40 14.26 -7.84
CA THR A 240 -10.83 14.52 -7.60
C THR A 240 -11.43 13.59 -6.54
N ARG A 241 -10.63 12.69 -5.96
CA ARG A 241 -11.04 11.66 -5.00
C ARG A 241 -10.25 11.71 -3.70
N PHE A 242 -10.83 11.14 -2.66
CA PHE A 242 -10.15 10.84 -1.42
C PHE A 242 -9.41 9.52 -1.56
N HIS A 243 -8.12 9.55 -1.29
CA HIS A 243 -7.27 8.38 -1.40
C HIS A 243 -7.09 7.71 -0.04
N ASN A 244 -7.63 6.51 0.11
CA ASN A 244 -7.56 5.74 1.35
C ASN A 244 -6.41 4.72 1.30
N ILE A 245 -5.41 4.93 2.13
CA ILE A 245 -4.28 4.03 2.32
C ILE A 245 -4.57 3.15 3.54
N GLU A 246 -5.09 1.96 3.27
CA GLU A 246 -5.35 0.96 4.30
C GLU A 246 -4.07 0.35 4.87
N TRP A 247 -4.03 0.15 6.19
CA TRP A 247 -2.88 -0.42 6.91
C TRP A 247 -2.61 -1.89 6.56
N GLN A 248 -3.59 -2.59 5.99
CA GLN A 248 -3.49 -3.97 5.52
C GLN A 248 -2.71 -4.12 4.22
N SER A 249 -2.55 -3.04 3.46
CA SER A 249 -1.92 -3.06 2.13
C SER A 249 -0.39 -3.10 2.18
N TYR A 250 0.22 -3.07 3.37
CA TYR A 250 1.67 -3.08 3.57
C TYR A 250 2.08 -3.68 4.92
N GLN A 251 3.40 -3.85 5.12
CA GLN A 251 3.94 -4.39 6.37
C GLN A 251 4.16 -3.25 7.40
N ALA A 252 3.06 -2.75 7.98
CA ALA A 252 3.06 -1.53 8.81
C ALA A 252 4.22 -1.40 9.83
N PRO A 253 4.57 -2.42 10.65
CA PRO A 253 5.69 -2.28 11.60
C PRO A 253 7.05 -2.11 10.92
N ARG A 254 7.27 -2.80 9.80
CA ARG A 254 8.53 -2.67 9.04
C ARG A 254 8.58 -1.32 8.32
N LEU A 255 7.45 -0.89 7.77
CA LEU A 255 7.36 0.37 7.06
C LEU A 255 7.57 1.55 8.02
N ASP A 256 6.97 1.50 9.20
CA ASP A 256 7.21 2.50 10.25
C ASP A 256 8.70 2.58 10.63
N ALA A 257 9.37 1.42 10.83
CA ALA A 257 10.79 1.39 11.13
C ALA A 257 11.64 2.01 10.00
N VAL A 258 11.31 1.75 8.73
CA VAL A 258 11.99 2.34 7.57
C VAL A 258 11.82 3.86 7.53
N ILE A 259 10.59 4.35 7.68
CA ILE A 259 10.32 5.79 7.67
C ILE A 259 10.98 6.46 8.88
N GLY A 260 10.82 5.89 10.08
CA GLY A 260 11.41 6.40 11.32
C GLY A 260 12.93 6.51 11.24
N THR A 261 13.61 5.46 10.78
CA THR A 261 15.07 5.45 10.59
C THR A 261 15.50 6.53 9.60
N SER A 262 14.78 6.67 8.49
CA SER A 262 15.07 7.68 7.46
C SER A 262 14.88 9.11 7.97
N LEU A 263 13.85 9.33 8.80
CA LEU A 263 13.56 10.62 9.43
C LEU A 263 14.56 10.99 10.55
N LEU A 264 15.21 10.01 11.18
CA LEU A 264 16.24 10.23 12.21
C LEU A 264 17.62 10.49 11.60
N ASN A 265 17.97 9.78 10.52
CA ASN A 265 19.32 9.79 9.97
C ASN A 265 19.62 10.99 9.06
N LEU A 266 18.60 11.70 8.60
CA LEU A 266 18.74 12.81 7.66
C LEU A 266 18.31 14.11 8.34
N GLY A 267 19.16 15.14 8.29
CA GLY A 267 18.78 16.50 8.71
C GLY A 267 17.52 16.99 7.97
N ARG A 268 16.82 18.00 8.53
CA ARG A 268 15.45 18.40 8.12
C ARG A 268 15.24 18.43 6.60
N ASP A 269 16.05 19.19 5.86
CA ASP A 269 15.81 19.42 4.41
C ASP A 269 16.27 18.26 3.53
N LYS A 270 17.37 17.59 3.90
CA LYS A 270 17.88 16.41 3.16
C LYS A 270 16.97 15.20 3.33
N SER A 271 16.24 15.13 4.44
CA SER A 271 15.37 14.01 4.75
C SER A 271 14.15 13.91 3.81
N ALA A 272 13.48 15.02 3.55
CA ALA A 272 12.26 15.05 2.75
C ALA A 272 12.52 14.68 1.28
N TYR A 273 13.60 15.21 0.68
CA TYR A 273 13.96 14.91 -0.71
C TYR A 273 14.37 13.44 -0.90
N ALA A 274 15.23 12.92 -0.02
CA ALA A 274 15.64 11.52 -0.09
C ALA A 274 14.46 10.56 0.15
N LEU A 275 13.57 10.89 1.08
CA LEU A 275 12.34 10.12 1.32
C LEU A 275 11.39 10.18 0.14
N ARG A 276 11.27 11.32 -0.55
CA ARG A 276 10.45 11.43 -1.76
C ARG A 276 10.92 10.47 -2.85
N TRP A 277 12.24 10.32 -3.04
CA TRP A 277 12.82 9.33 -3.96
C TRP A 277 12.55 7.89 -3.53
N ALA A 278 12.63 7.60 -2.22
CA ALA A 278 12.30 6.26 -1.72
C ALA A 278 10.82 5.93 -1.95
N VAL A 279 9.93 6.88 -1.66
CA VAL A 279 8.48 6.73 -1.85
C VAL A 279 8.10 6.59 -3.32
N ASP A 280 8.76 7.30 -4.24
CA ASP A 280 8.52 7.14 -5.68
C ASP A 280 8.73 5.70 -6.16
N ARG A 281 9.70 5.00 -5.56
CA ARG A 281 9.99 3.60 -5.89
C ARG A 281 8.94 2.64 -5.37
N TRP A 282 8.14 3.01 -4.37
CA TRP A 282 7.12 2.12 -3.83
C TRP A 282 6.04 1.84 -4.88
N ALA A 283 5.65 0.59 -4.98
CA ALA A 283 4.51 0.14 -5.77
C ALA A 283 3.20 0.41 -5.04
N GLY A 284 2.09 0.13 -5.74
CA GLY A 284 0.76 0.29 -5.22
C GLY A 284 0.36 1.76 -5.01
N HIS A 285 -0.83 1.90 -4.43
CA HIS A 285 -1.43 3.19 -4.16
C HIS A 285 -0.65 4.04 -3.17
N ILE A 286 -0.05 3.41 -2.17
CA ILE A 286 0.72 4.08 -1.12
C ILE A 286 1.86 4.93 -1.69
N GLY A 287 2.66 4.39 -2.61
CA GLY A 287 3.78 5.11 -3.21
C GLY A 287 3.31 6.32 -3.99
N ARG A 288 2.26 6.16 -4.82
CA ARG A 288 1.74 7.22 -5.69
C ARG A 288 1.08 8.35 -4.90
N VAL A 289 0.28 8.02 -3.91
CA VAL A 289 -0.41 9.00 -3.07
C VAL A 289 0.59 9.76 -2.21
N LEU A 290 1.50 9.07 -1.50
CA LEU A 290 2.50 9.74 -0.68
C LEU A 290 3.45 10.58 -1.54
N PHE A 291 3.93 10.06 -2.66
CA PHE A 291 4.78 10.85 -3.57
C PHE A 291 4.05 12.10 -4.06
N SER A 292 2.79 11.98 -4.47
CA SER A 292 1.99 13.11 -4.93
C SER A 292 1.69 14.11 -3.81
N ALA A 293 1.57 13.63 -2.57
CA ALA A 293 1.27 14.46 -1.41
C ALA A 293 2.49 15.15 -0.81
N MET A 294 3.72 14.66 -1.06
CA MET A 294 4.97 15.19 -0.47
C MET A 294 5.45 16.49 -1.12
N TYR A 295 4.80 17.62 -0.85
CA TYR A 295 5.23 18.92 -1.34
C TYR A 295 6.34 19.57 -0.48
N GLN A 296 6.95 20.62 -1.02
CA GLN A 296 7.86 21.49 -0.26
C GLN A 296 7.12 22.17 0.92
N ASP A 297 7.88 22.64 1.91
CA ASP A 297 7.33 23.26 3.11
C ASP A 297 6.41 24.46 2.78
N GLY A 298 5.31 24.60 3.54
CA GLY A 298 4.32 25.67 3.35
C GLY A 298 3.28 25.44 2.25
N ALA A 299 3.33 24.31 1.54
CA ALA A 299 2.36 23.97 0.49
C ALA A 299 1.03 23.41 1.01
N TYR A 300 0.94 23.01 2.28
CA TYR A 300 -0.30 22.50 2.87
C TYR A 300 -1.01 23.64 3.59
N LYS A 301 -2.24 23.93 3.19
CA LYS A 301 -3.09 24.87 3.89
C LYS A 301 -4.26 24.13 4.53
N CYS A 302 -4.88 24.78 5.50
CA CYS A 302 -6.20 24.33 5.92
C CYS A 302 -7.23 24.85 4.92
N PRO A 303 -8.22 24.05 4.48
CA PRO A 303 -9.38 24.58 3.76
C PRO A 303 -10.06 25.71 4.55
N ASP A 304 -10.51 26.79 3.89
CA ASP A 304 -11.07 27.97 4.56
C ASP A 304 -12.39 27.66 5.30
N ASP A 305 -13.12 26.64 4.81
CA ASP A 305 -14.44 26.23 5.31
C ASP A 305 -14.38 25.20 6.44
N ILE A 306 -13.18 24.68 6.78
CA ILE A 306 -13.00 23.61 7.75
C ILE A 306 -11.94 23.98 8.78
N THR A 307 -12.17 23.65 10.05
CA THR A 307 -11.13 23.78 11.08
C THR A 307 -10.22 22.55 11.08
N CYS A 308 -8.95 22.73 10.73
CA CYS A 308 -7.96 21.65 10.78
C CYS A 308 -7.49 21.35 12.21
N VAL A 309 -7.10 20.10 12.43
CA VAL A 309 -6.36 19.69 13.60
C VAL A 309 -4.97 20.32 13.57
N LYS A 310 -4.58 21.00 14.65
CA LYS A 310 -3.26 21.62 14.79
C LYS A 310 -2.22 20.59 15.20
N ASP A 311 -1.07 20.57 14.51
CA ASP A 311 0.25 19.95 14.77
C ASP A 311 0.36 18.51 15.32
N THR A 312 -0.58 18.06 16.14
CA THR A 312 -0.68 16.72 16.72
C THR A 312 -1.90 16.00 16.16
N VAL A 313 -1.72 14.76 15.70
CA VAL A 313 -2.83 13.91 15.22
C VAL A 313 -3.70 13.55 16.42
N THR A 314 -4.81 14.27 16.62
CA THR A 314 -5.69 14.08 17.78
C THR A 314 -7.12 13.70 17.42
N SER A 315 -7.50 13.75 16.14
CA SER A 315 -8.86 13.42 15.69
C SER A 315 -8.86 12.79 14.30
N CYS A 316 -9.86 11.94 14.05
CA CYS A 316 -10.16 11.40 12.72
C CYS A 316 -11.31 12.15 12.03
N ASP A 317 -11.86 13.20 12.64
CA ASP A 317 -13.05 13.91 12.13
C ASP A 317 -12.72 15.19 11.36
N ALA A 318 -11.51 15.73 11.56
CA ALA A 318 -11.04 16.95 10.92
C ALA A 318 -9.74 16.71 10.12
N PRO A 319 -9.48 17.50 9.05
CA PRO A 319 -8.27 17.38 8.26
C PRO A 319 -7.05 17.85 9.03
N ILE A 320 -5.89 17.34 8.66
CA ILE A 320 -4.59 17.78 9.13
C ILE A 320 -3.87 18.45 7.96
N ALA A 321 -3.36 19.66 8.20
CA ALA A 321 -2.52 20.39 7.26
C ALA A 321 -1.07 20.36 7.79
N PRO A 322 -0.23 19.41 7.37
CA PRO A 322 1.13 19.29 7.91
C PRO A 322 2.01 20.45 7.45
N ALA A 323 2.95 20.91 8.28
CA ALA A 323 3.85 22.01 7.89
C ALA A 323 4.71 21.76 6.64
N GLY A 324 4.91 20.48 6.28
CA GLY A 324 5.76 20.04 5.18
C GLY A 324 5.75 18.52 5.00
N ALA A 325 6.51 18.01 4.04
CA ALA A 325 6.59 16.56 3.74
C ALA A 325 7.01 15.71 4.96
N ARG A 326 7.88 16.24 5.84
CA ARG A 326 8.23 15.56 7.10
C ARG A 326 7.02 15.44 8.03
N GLY A 327 6.21 16.49 8.12
CA GLY A 327 4.96 16.48 8.88
C GLY A 327 3.99 15.44 8.35
N LEU A 328 3.79 15.40 7.02
CA LEU A 328 2.98 14.39 6.34
C LEU A 328 3.41 12.96 6.72
N LEU A 329 4.71 12.67 6.65
CA LEU A 329 5.25 11.35 7.01
C LEU A 329 5.08 11.03 8.49
N ASN A 330 5.19 12.01 9.40
CA ASN A 330 4.90 11.80 10.82
C ASN A 330 3.42 11.45 11.05
N VAL A 331 2.49 12.14 10.36
CA VAL A 331 1.05 11.80 10.42
C VAL A 331 0.82 10.38 9.89
N PHE A 332 1.44 10.04 8.76
CA PHE A 332 1.34 8.70 8.20
C PHE A 332 1.89 7.63 9.17
N ARG A 333 3.04 7.88 9.80
CA ARG A 333 3.58 7.00 10.85
C ARG A 333 2.63 6.84 12.02
N SER A 334 1.97 7.91 12.47
CA SER A 334 0.92 7.79 13.49
C SER A 334 -0.18 6.85 13.02
N ALA A 335 -0.66 6.95 11.78
CA ALA A 335 -1.62 5.99 11.24
C ALA A 335 -1.09 4.53 11.23
N LEU A 336 0.18 4.32 10.88
CA LEU A 336 0.84 3.00 10.92
C LEU A 336 0.87 2.40 12.33
N HIS A 337 1.32 3.17 13.31
CA HIS A 337 1.39 2.75 14.71
C HIS A 337 0.02 2.36 15.25
N GLN A 338 -1.00 3.13 14.86
CA GLN A 338 -2.36 3.01 15.37
C GLN A 338 -3.20 2.02 14.56
N ARG A 339 -2.66 1.50 13.45
CA ARG A 339 -3.38 0.67 12.46
C ARG A 339 -4.69 1.32 12.02
N LEU A 340 -4.64 2.62 11.83
CA LEU A 340 -5.74 3.41 11.29
C LEU A 340 -5.54 3.56 9.77
N PRO A 341 -6.61 3.57 8.97
CA PRO A 341 -6.51 4.01 7.59
C PRO A 341 -5.97 5.44 7.51
N PHE A 342 -5.16 5.70 6.50
CA PHE A 342 -4.60 7.02 6.24
C PHE A 342 -5.23 7.59 4.97
N VAL A 343 -5.95 8.70 5.10
CA VAL A 343 -6.72 9.33 4.04
C VAL A 343 -6.01 10.58 3.57
N VAL A 344 -5.85 10.74 2.27
CA VAL A 344 -5.28 11.94 1.65
C VAL A 344 -6.28 12.51 0.64
N SER A 345 -6.50 13.82 0.69
CA SER A 345 -7.30 14.52 -0.30
C SER A 345 -6.57 15.72 -0.86
N TRP A 346 -6.96 16.13 -2.06
CA TRP A 346 -6.54 17.38 -2.68
C TRP A 346 -7.69 18.38 -2.71
N ASP A 347 -7.39 19.58 -3.19
CA ASP A 347 -8.36 20.66 -3.41
C ASP A 347 -9.58 20.16 -4.20
N GLU A 348 -9.36 19.33 -5.22
CA GLU A 348 -10.39 18.90 -6.17
C GLU A 348 -11.28 17.76 -5.66
N ALA A 349 -11.04 17.23 -4.45
CA ALA A 349 -11.72 16.06 -3.94
C ALA A 349 -13.17 16.36 -3.51
N CYS A 350 -14.15 15.84 -4.25
CA CYS A 350 -15.58 16.13 -4.02
C CYS A 350 -16.45 14.92 -3.63
N GLU A 351 -15.86 13.75 -3.39
CA GLU A 351 -16.61 12.56 -2.96
C GLU A 351 -16.78 12.47 -1.44
N ARG A 352 -17.54 11.47 -0.97
CA ARG A 352 -17.70 11.20 0.45
C ARG A 352 -16.35 10.76 1.06
N ARG A 353 -15.90 11.48 2.08
CA ARG A 353 -14.66 11.16 2.81
C ARG A 353 -14.70 9.74 3.42
N PRO A 354 -13.68 8.89 3.15
CA PRO A 354 -13.47 7.63 3.86
C PRO A 354 -13.07 7.83 5.32
N TYR A 355 -13.27 6.80 6.14
CA TYR A 355 -12.86 6.85 7.54
C TYR A 355 -11.34 6.68 7.70
N GLY A 356 -10.71 7.51 8.54
CA GLY A 356 -9.30 7.41 8.86
C GLY A 356 -8.68 8.73 9.31
N ILE A 357 -7.38 8.72 9.58
CA ILE A 357 -6.60 9.93 9.81
C ILE A 357 -6.48 10.66 8.48
N TRP A 358 -6.95 11.90 8.41
CA TRP A 358 -7.10 12.63 7.15
C TRP A 358 -6.09 13.77 7.02
N VAL A 359 -5.35 13.78 5.92
CA VAL A 359 -4.50 14.91 5.48
C VAL A 359 -5.11 15.58 4.25
N ALA A 360 -5.26 16.89 4.33
CA ALA A 360 -5.68 17.72 3.19
C ALA A 360 -4.45 18.37 2.56
N VAL A 361 -4.31 18.23 1.24
CA VAL A 361 -3.22 18.79 0.43
C VAL A 361 -3.79 19.93 -0.40
N THR A 362 -4.02 21.08 0.24
CA THR A 362 -4.64 22.24 -0.40
C THR A 362 -3.64 23.35 -0.72
N HIS A 363 -3.74 23.91 -1.93
CA HIS A 363 -2.89 24.99 -2.43
C HIS A 363 -3.65 26.31 -2.48
N ASN A 364 -4.94 26.24 -2.85
CA ASN A 364 -5.85 27.37 -2.95
C ASN A 364 -7.08 27.12 -2.08
N ALA A 365 -7.39 28.07 -1.20
CA ALA A 365 -8.42 27.88 -0.19
C ALA A 365 -9.87 27.99 -0.73
N ALA A 366 -10.03 28.14 -2.05
CA ALA A 366 -11.31 28.45 -2.70
C ALA A 366 -11.86 27.30 -3.55
N VAL A 367 -11.66 26.04 -3.16
CA VAL A 367 -12.33 24.93 -3.86
C VAL A 367 -13.68 24.65 -3.23
N HIS A 368 -14.70 25.13 -3.93
CA HIS A 368 -16.10 24.95 -3.58
C HIS A 368 -16.61 23.67 -4.25
N CYS A 369 -16.56 22.54 -3.54
CA CYS A 369 -17.36 21.36 -3.89
C CYS A 369 -18.80 21.68 -3.43
N PRO A 370 -19.75 22.02 -4.33
CA PRO A 370 -20.96 22.73 -3.91
C PRO A 370 -21.91 21.95 -3.00
N ASN A 371 -21.69 20.64 -2.79
CA ASN A 371 -22.64 19.76 -2.09
C ASN A 371 -21.98 18.61 -1.28
N ALA A 372 -20.66 18.58 -1.08
CA ALA A 372 -19.98 17.40 -0.52
C ALA A 372 -20.02 17.31 1.02
N TRP A 373 -20.06 18.45 1.72
CA TRP A 373 -20.01 18.50 3.18
C TRP A 373 -21.39 18.41 3.86
N GLU A 374 -22.47 18.73 3.13
CA GLU A 374 -23.85 18.72 3.65
C GLU A 374 -24.48 17.32 3.68
N LEU A 375 -23.85 16.32 3.04
CA LEU A 375 -24.30 14.93 3.08
C LEU A 375 -23.73 14.18 4.31
N GLY A 376 -24.07 14.68 5.50
CA GLY A 376 -24.23 13.90 6.73
C GLY A 376 -22.98 13.26 7.33
N TYR A 377 -22.29 14.02 8.19
CA TYR A 377 -21.65 13.46 9.39
C TYR A 377 -22.70 13.31 10.49
N HIS A 378 -23.44 12.20 10.47
CA HIS A 378 -24.22 11.72 11.62
C HIS A 378 -24.00 10.22 11.79
#